data_AF-T2IKK1-F1
#
_entry.id   AF-T2IKK1-F1
#
_cell.length_a   1.000
_cell.length_b   1.000
_cell.length_c   1.000
_cell.angle_alpha   90.00
_cell.angle_beta   90.00
_cell.angle_gamma   90.00
#
_symmetry.space_group_name_H-M   'P 1'
#
loop_
_entity.id
_entity.type
_entity.pdbx_description
1 polymer ?
#
loop_
_entity_poly.entity_id
_entity_poly.type
_entity_poly.pdbx_seq_one_letter_code
_entity_poly.pdbx_strand_id
1 'polypeptide(L)'
;MIPPILWTVYITFLDLPGKVRVKDNFGFPFLGIINKFITILTSGINGRNLFEAYMFIVLLLSFAAILVIYLKHRKLNLLMQIGNGFYSVMFIFSSMTIMGYYLDYSRVFMDVYFLLLLSINLTKIPCKTILFSASGIGSLAFLILHS
;
A
#
# COMPACT_ATOMS: atom_id res chain seq x y z
N MET A 1 -19.61 3.95 21.09
CA MET A 1 -18.40 3.54 20.34
C MET A 1 -17.57 2.67 21.27
N ILE A 2 -17.28 1.42 20.87
CA ILE A 2 -16.41 0.56 21.68
C ILE A 2 -14.98 1.08 21.52
N PRO A 3 -14.24 1.34 22.62
CA PRO A 3 -12.82 1.68 22.55
C PRO A 3 -12.06 0.64 21.72
N PRO A 4 -11.20 1.04 20.76
CA PRO A 4 -10.49 0.11 19.88
C PRO A 4 -9.75 -1.01 20.62
N ILE A 5 -9.26 -0.73 21.83
CA ILE A 5 -8.60 -1.69 22.71
C ILE A 5 -9.57 -2.79 23.16
N LEU A 6 -10.76 -2.43 23.62
CA LEU A 6 -11.78 -3.39 24.06
C LEU A 6 -12.28 -4.23 22.90
N TRP A 7 -12.42 -3.64 21.71
CA TRP A 7 -12.76 -4.36 20.48
C TRP A 7 -11.68 -5.38 20.10
N THR A 8 -10.41 -4.98 20.20
CA THR A 8 -9.27 -5.87 19.88
C THR A 8 -9.17 -7.03 20.86
N VAL A 9 -9.35 -6.78 22.16
CA VAL A 9 -9.42 -7.83 23.20
C VAL A 9 -10.58 -8.78 22.94
N TYR A 10 -11.76 -8.25 22.61
CA TYR A 10 -12.97 -9.02 22.33
C TYR A 10 -12.81 -9.96 21.12
N ILE A 11 -12.31 -9.45 19.98
CA ILE A 11 -12.01 -10.28 18.80
C ILE A 11 -10.90 -11.30 19.12
N THR A 12 -9.93 -10.93 19.96
CA THR A 12 -8.84 -11.83 20.35
C THR A 12 -9.34 -13.00 21.20
N PHE A 13 -10.25 -12.74 22.13
CA PHE A 13 -10.84 -13.75 23.02
C PHE A 13 -11.75 -14.73 22.26
N LEU A 14 -12.56 -14.24 21.32
CA LEU A 14 -13.53 -15.06 20.57
C LEU A 14 -12.95 -15.78 19.35
N ASP A 15 -11.63 -15.72 19.16
CA ASP A 15 -10.92 -16.25 17.99
C ASP A 15 -11.50 -15.86 16.62
N LEU A 16 -12.14 -14.69 16.56
CA LEU A 16 -12.89 -14.27 15.37
C LEU A 16 -11.95 -13.90 14.20
N PRO A 17 -12.36 -14.17 12.95
CA PRO A 17 -11.66 -13.66 11.77
C PRO A 17 -11.67 -12.13 11.82
N GLY A 18 -10.49 -11.52 11.83
CA GLY A 18 -10.31 -10.07 12.02
C GLY A 18 -9.42 -9.67 13.20
N LYS A 19 -8.80 -10.62 13.92
CA LYS A 19 -7.75 -10.29 14.91
C LYS A 19 -6.69 -9.38 14.29
N VAL A 20 -6.22 -8.40 15.06
CA VAL A 20 -5.03 -7.60 14.73
C VAL A 20 -3.81 -8.52 14.87
N ARG A 21 -3.57 -9.34 13.85
CA ARG A 21 -2.46 -10.28 13.85
C ARG A 21 -1.22 -9.56 13.38
N VAL A 22 -0.61 -8.81 14.30
CA VAL A 22 0.67 -8.12 14.03
C VAL A 22 1.71 -9.10 13.47
N LYS A 23 1.73 -10.34 13.96
CA LYS A 23 2.58 -11.42 13.46
C LYS A 23 2.25 -11.90 12.04
N ASP A 24 0.98 -11.85 11.66
CA ASP A 24 0.57 -12.26 10.31
C ASP A 24 0.79 -11.13 9.33
N ASN A 25 0.63 -9.88 9.79
CA ASN A 25 0.67 -8.65 9.00
C ASN A 25 2.09 -8.10 8.80
N PHE A 26 2.96 -8.22 9.81
CA PHE A 26 4.33 -7.74 9.76
C PHE A 26 5.31 -8.90 9.90
N GLY A 27 6.34 -8.90 9.04
CA GLY A 27 7.35 -9.94 8.99
C GLY A 27 8.76 -9.37 8.94
N PHE A 28 9.72 -10.21 8.52
CA PHE A 28 11.10 -9.77 8.32
C PHE A 28 11.15 -8.70 7.20
N PRO A 29 11.98 -7.65 7.34
CA PRO A 29 12.05 -6.57 6.36
C PRO A 29 12.30 -7.11 4.94
N PHE A 30 11.58 -6.54 3.98
CA PHE A 30 11.57 -6.89 2.55
C PHE A 30 11.06 -8.29 2.19
N LEU A 31 10.85 -9.17 3.16
CA LEU A 31 10.45 -10.57 2.90
C LEU A 31 9.08 -10.65 2.21
N GLY A 32 8.11 -9.82 2.62
CA GLY A 32 6.82 -9.73 1.94
C GLY A 32 6.94 -9.23 0.50
N ILE A 33 7.78 -8.21 0.26
CA ILE A 33 8.05 -7.64 -1.07
C ILE A 33 8.63 -8.71 -1.99
N ILE A 34 9.67 -9.42 -1.53
CA ILE A 34 10.34 -10.47 -2.32
C ILE A 34 9.36 -11.59 -2.63
N ASN A 35 8.61 -12.07 -1.63
CA ASN A 35 7.63 -13.12 -1.83
C ASN A 35 6.52 -12.69 -2.80
N LYS A 36 6.11 -11.41 -2.77
CA LYS A 36 5.11 -10.89 -3.71
C LYS A 36 5.65 -10.86 -5.14
N PHE A 37 6.90 -10.44 -5.34
CA PHE A 37 7.56 -10.54 -6.66
C PHE A 37 7.62 -11.97 -7.17
N ILE A 38 8.06 -12.93 -6.34
CA ILE A 38 8.13 -14.34 -6.71
C ILE A 38 6.72 -14.86 -7.08
N THR A 39 5.71 -14.51 -6.27
CA THR A 39 4.32 -14.93 -6.51
C THR A 39 3.79 -14.37 -7.82
N ILE A 40 4.02 -13.08 -8.12
CA ILE A 40 3.60 -12.47 -9.39
C ILE A 40 4.25 -13.18 -10.58
N LEU A 41 5.53 -13.57 -10.48
CA LEU A 41 6.25 -14.25 -11.56
C LEU A 41 5.84 -15.72 -11.74
N THR A 42 5.42 -16.40 -10.67
CA THR A 42 5.14 -17.85 -10.66
C THR A 42 3.66 -18.22 -10.74
N SER A 43 2.76 -17.31 -10.36
CA SER A 43 1.32 -17.59 -10.24
C SER A 43 0.56 -17.68 -11.57
N GLY A 44 1.24 -17.50 -12.71
CA GLY A 44 0.63 -17.56 -14.04
C GLY A 44 -0.26 -16.35 -14.36
N ILE A 45 -0.71 -16.29 -15.61
CA ILE A 45 -1.50 -15.16 -16.14
C ILE A 45 -2.99 -15.43 -15.89
N ASN A 46 -3.52 -14.87 -14.80
CA ASN A 46 -4.95 -14.83 -14.49
C ASN A 46 -5.35 -13.38 -14.16
N GLY A 47 -6.60 -12.97 -14.44
CA GLY A 47 -7.09 -11.60 -14.24
C GLY A 47 -6.87 -11.07 -12.82
N ARG A 48 -7.03 -11.91 -11.80
CA ARG A 48 -6.72 -11.57 -10.40
C ARG A 48 -5.22 -11.27 -10.20
N ASN A 49 -4.34 -12.14 -10.68
CA ASN A 49 -2.90 -11.97 -10.53
C ASN A 49 -2.39 -10.75 -11.32
N LEU A 50 -2.96 -10.51 -12.52
CA LEU A 50 -2.65 -9.33 -13.32
C LEU A 50 -3.03 -8.04 -12.61
N PHE A 51 -4.21 -8.00 -11.99
CA PHE A 51 -4.60 -6.84 -11.19
C PHE A 51 -3.69 -6.66 -9.97
N GLU A 52 -3.43 -7.73 -9.22
CA GLU A 52 -2.55 -7.67 -8.06
C GLU A 52 -1.14 -7.19 -8.45
N ALA A 53 -0.62 -7.66 -9.57
CA ALA A 53 0.67 -7.21 -10.12
C ALA A 53 0.64 -5.74 -10.53
N TYR A 54 -0.40 -5.31 -11.26
CA TYR A 54 -0.59 -3.93 -11.67
C TYR A 54 -0.58 -3.00 -10.46
N MET A 55 -1.41 -3.30 -9.47
CA MET A 55 -1.56 -2.49 -8.26
C MET A 55 -0.26 -2.45 -7.44
N PHE A 56 0.41 -3.60 -7.29
CA PHE A 56 1.71 -3.66 -6.62
C PHE A 56 2.78 -2.79 -7.32
N ILE A 57 2.83 -2.80 -8.65
CA ILE A 57 3.74 -1.94 -9.44
C ILE A 57 3.40 -0.47 -9.23
N VAL A 58 2.10 -0.10 -9.26
CA VAL A 58 1.67 1.29 -9.03
C VAL A 58 2.07 1.76 -7.62
N LEU A 59 1.98 0.89 -6.61
CA LEU A 59 2.45 1.20 -5.25
C LEU A 59 3.96 1.44 -5.21
N LEU A 60 4.76 0.55 -5.81
CA LEU A 60 6.21 0.71 -5.89
C LEU A 60 6.60 2.03 -6.58
N LEU A 61 5.95 2.35 -7.71
CA LEU A 61 6.18 3.60 -8.42
C LEU A 61 5.76 4.82 -7.60
N SER A 62 4.73 4.71 -6.76
CA SER A 62 4.30 5.80 -5.86
C SER A 62 5.36 6.09 -4.79
N PHE A 63 5.91 5.06 -4.14
CA PHE A 63 7.04 5.21 -3.23
C PHE A 63 8.29 5.77 -3.93
N ALA A 64 8.62 5.28 -5.13
CA ALA A 64 9.74 5.78 -5.92
C ALA A 64 9.56 7.26 -6.30
N ALA A 65 8.36 7.66 -6.73
CA ALA A 65 8.05 9.05 -7.06
C ALA A 65 8.17 9.97 -5.83
N ILE A 66 7.66 9.53 -4.66
CA ILE A 66 7.83 10.24 -3.39
C ILE A 66 9.31 10.43 -3.07
N LEU A 67 10.13 9.38 -3.22
CA LEU A 67 11.57 9.43 -2.95
C LEU A 67 12.30 10.40 -3.90
N VAL A 68 11.98 10.36 -5.20
CA VAL A 68 12.55 11.30 -6.18
C VAL A 68 12.17 12.75 -5.85
N ILE A 69 10.91 13.01 -5.49
CA ILE A 69 10.46 14.34 -5.10
C ILE A 69 11.17 14.80 -3.82
N TYR A 70 11.34 13.89 -2.85
CA TYR A 70 12.10 14.15 -1.63
C TYR A 70 13.55 14.56 -1.90
N LEU A 71 14.26 13.79 -2.75
CA LEU A 71 15.64 14.08 -3.11
C LEU A 71 15.77 15.40 -3.88
N LYS A 72 14.84 15.66 -4.80
CA LYS A 72 14.87 16.87 -5.65
C LYS A 72 14.47 18.12 -4.89
N HIS A 73 13.54 18.03 -3.94
CA HIS A 73 12.96 19.16 -3.23
C HIS A 73 13.02 18.95 -1.72
N ARG A 74 14.21 19.20 -1.14
CA ARG A 74 14.47 19.15 0.31
C ARG A 74 13.59 20.09 1.17
N LYS A 75 12.85 21.02 0.58
CA LYS A 75 11.96 21.96 1.29
C LYS A 75 10.52 21.42 1.50
N LEU A 76 10.32 20.11 1.46
CA LEU A 76 9.03 19.50 1.75
C LEU A 76 8.62 19.70 3.21
N ASN A 77 7.31 19.81 3.44
CA ASN A 77 6.71 19.86 4.78
C ASN A 77 7.21 18.72 5.68
N LEU A 78 7.69 19.06 6.88
CA LEU A 78 8.19 18.09 7.87
C LEU A 78 7.16 16.98 8.16
N LEU A 79 5.88 17.33 8.23
CA LEU A 79 4.78 16.39 8.43
C LEU A 79 4.69 15.33 7.32
N MET A 80 4.90 15.73 6.06
CA MET A 80 4.93 14.79 4.94
C MET A 80 6.15 13.87 4.97
N GLN A 81 7.30 14.39 5.40
CA GLN A 81 8.52 13.58 5.52
C GLN A 81 8.37 12.50 6.59
N ILE A 82 7.80 12.87 7.74
CA ILE A 82 7.49 11.93 8.83
C ILE A 82 6.48 10.88 8.35
N GLY A 83 5.39 11.31 7.72
CA GLY A 83 4.39 10.39 7.17
C GLY A 83 4.99 9.40 6.17
N ASN A 84 5.76 9.89 5.19
CA ASN A 84 6.45 9.04 4.23
C ASN A 84 7.44 8.07 4.89
N GLY A 85 8.14 8.50 5.94
CA GLY A 85 9.01 7.64 6.72
C GLY A 85 8.26 6.49 7.36
N PHE A 86 7.16 6.77 8.07
CA PHE A 86 6.33 5.74 8.69
C PHE A 86 5.76 4.76 7.66
N TYR A 87 5.20 5.24 6.55
CA TYR A 87 4.67 4.35 5.51
C TYR A 87 5.76 3.53 4.81
N SER A 88 6.96 4.08 4.64
CA SER A 88 8.08 3.31 4.08
C SER A 88 8.53 2.20 5.02
N VAL A 89 8.62 2.48 6.32
CA VAL A 89 8.92 1.46 7.33
C VAL A 89 7.82 0.39 7.34
N MET A 90 6.54 0.78 7.38
CA MET A 90 5.43 -0.16 7.32
C MET A 90 5.47 -1.02 6.06
N PHE A 91 5.80 -0.45 4.90
CA PHE A 91 5.93 -1.18 3.65
C PHE A 91 7.09 -2.19 3.70
N ILE A 92 8.25 -1.80 4.23
CA ILE A 92 9.41 -2.69 4.38
C ILE A 92 9.08 -3.89 5.27
N PHE A 93 8.40 -3.68 6.39
CA PHE A 93 8.04 -4.75 7.33
C PHE A 93 6.75 -5.48 6.96
N SER A 94 6.05 -5.07 5.89
CA SER A 94 4.81 -5.73 5.51
C SER A 94 5.05 -7.17 5.06
N SER A 95 4.18 -8.05 5.52
CA SER A 95 4.21 -9.48 5.19
C SER A 95 3.52 -9.77 3.86
N MET A 96 3.66 -11.02 3.42
CA MET A 96 2.94 -11.53 2.27
C MET A 96 1.42 -11.61 2.48
N THR A 97 0.89 -11.58 3.71
CA THR A 97 -0.56 -11.59 3.92
C THR A 97 -1.18 -10.26 3.52
N ILE A 98 -0.60 -9.14 3.96
CA ILE A 98 -1.01 -7.79 3.55
C ILE A 98 -0.88 -7.63 2.03
N MET A 99 0.25 -8.08 1.47
CA MET A 99 0.49 -7.97 0.02
C MET A 99 -0.32 -8.98 -0.81
N GLY A 100 -0.69 -10.11 -0.22
CA GLY A 100 -1.42 -11.21 -0.85
C GLY A 100 -2.93 -10.98 -0.90
N TYR A 101 -3.47 -10.14 -0.02
CA TYR A 101 -4.86 -9.71 -0.08
C TYR A 101 -5.00 -8.50 -1.01
N TYR A 102 -5.48 -8.79 -2.22
CA TYR A 102 -5.94 -7.85 -3.25
C TYR A 102 -6.61 -6.58 -2.71
N LEU A 103 -7.52 -6.73 -1.76
CA LEU A 103 -8.31 -5.65 -1.14
C LEU A 103 -7.55 -4.90 -0.04
N ASP A 104 -6.93 -5.66 0.85
CA ASP A 104 -6.35 -5.10 2.06
C ASP A 104 -5.14 -4.24 1.74
N TYR A 105 -4.28 -4.65 0.81
CA TYR A 105 -3.14 -3.83 0.42
C TYR A 105 -3.59 -2.46 -0.17
N SER A 106 -4.59 -2.42 -1.06
CA SER A 106 -5.08 -1.16 -1.65
C SER A 106 -5.65 -0.21 -0.61
N ARG A 107 -6.35 -0.76 0.39
CA ARG A 107 -6.90 -0.01 1.52
C ARG A 107 -5.81 0.46 2.48
N VAL A 108 -4.87 -0.41 2.83
CA VAL A 108 -3.78 -0.16 3.78
C VAL A 108 -2.83 0.92 3.27
N PHE A 109 -2.59 0.95 1.96
CA PHE A 109 -1.68 1.93 1.35
C PHE A 109 -2.38 3.07 0.63
N MET A 110 -3.70 3.26 0.83
CA MET A 110 -4.46 4.39 0.28
C MET A 110 -3.82 5.73 0.65
N ASP A 111 -3.31 5.81 1.88
CA ASP A 111 -2.66 6.99 2.45
C ASP A 111 -1.36 7.36 1.75
N VAL A 112 -0.67 6.39 1.13
CA VAL A 112 0.53 6.64 0.31
C VAL A 112 0.15 7.41 -0.96
N TYR A 113 -0.99 7.07 -1.57
CA TYR A 113 -1.53 7.83 -2.69
C TYR A 113 -1.95 9.23 -2.26
N PHE A 114 -2.53 9.39 -1.07
CA PHE A 114 -2.83 10.72 -0.52
C PHE A 114 -1.56 11.53 -0.19
N LEU A 115 -0.49 10.91 0.29
CA LEU A 115 0.78 11.60 0.51
C LEU A 115 1.42 12.03 -0.81
N LEU A 116 1.32 11.21 -1.85
CA LEU A 116 1.67 11.61 -3.22
C LEU A 116 0.78 12.78 -3.68
N LEU A 117 -0.48 12.85 -3.23
CA LEU A 117 -1.43 13.94 -3.51
C LEU A 117 -1.11 15.23 -2.73
N LEU A 118 -0.46 15.14 -1.58
CA LEU A 118 -0.05 16.33 -0.84
C LEU A 118 1.30 16.86 -1.34
N SER A 119 2.10 15.99 -1.98
CA SER A 119 3.36 16.32 -2.68
C SER A 119 3.13 17.15 -3.96
N ILE A 120 1.87 17.30 -4.35
CA ILE A 120 1.40 17.90 -5.61
C ILE A 120 1.88 19.32 -5.85
N ASN A 121 1.98 20.14 -4.81
CA ASN A 121 2.13 21.58 -5.00
C ASN A 121 3.56 22.03 -5.31
N LEU A 122 4.51 21.09 -5.45
CA LEU A 122 5.93 21.40 -5.57
C LEU A 122 6.54 21.10 -6.95
N THR A 123 5.88 20.36 -7.85
CA THR A 123 6.48 19.97 -9.14
C THR A 123 5.51 19.92 -10.34
N LYS A 124 5.93 20.48 -11.49
CA LYS A 124 5.27 20.37 -12.82
C LYS A 124 5.54 19.00 -13.51
N ILE A 125 5.71 17.91 -12.77
CA ILE A 125 6.13 16.62 -13.37
C ILE A 125 4.90 15.79 -13.77
N PRO A 126 4.75 15.37 -15.06
CA PRO A 126 3.58 14.65 -15.56
C PRO A 126 3.48 13.18 -15.07
N CYS A 127 4.55 12.61 -14.50
CA CYS A 127 4.51 11.25 -13.94
C CYS A 127 3.45 11.08 -12.85
N LYS A 128 3.10 12.16 -12.16
CA LYS A 128 2.15 12.11 -11.06
C LYS A 128 0.71 11.93 -11.52
N THR A 129 0.30 12.66 -12.57
CA THR A 129 -1.04 12.53 -13.17
C THR A 129 -1.24 11.12 -13.72
N ILE A 130 -0.18 10.51 -14.25
CA ILE A 130 -0.18 9.12 -14.72
C ILE A 130 -0.36 8.13 -13.55
N LEU A 131 0.30 8.35 -12.41
CA LEU A 131 0.14 7.47 -11.25
C LEU A 131 -1.23 7.57 -10.59
N PHE A 132 -1.82 8.77 -10.55
CA PHE A 132 -3.19 8.95 -10.07
C PHE A 132 -4.23 8.37 -11.01
N SER A 133 -4.07 8.58 -12.32
CA SER A 133 -4.98 7.96 -13.29
C SER A 133 -4.85 6.44 -13.25
N ALA A 134 -3.64 5.90 -13.08
CA ALA A 134 -3.42 4.47 -12.89
C ALA A 134 -4.10 3.93 -11.63
N SER A 135 -3.93 4.58 -10.48
CA SER A 135 -4.63 4.20 -9.23
C SER A 135 -6.16 4.30 -9.37
N GLY A 136 -6.65 5.33 -10.07
CA GLY A 136 -8.07 5.49 -10.39
C GLY A 136 -8.61 4.38 -11.30
N ILE A 137 -7.87 4.00 -12.34
CA ILE A 137 -8.20 2.87 -13.21
C ILE A 137 -8.22 1.57 -12.42
N GLY A 138 -7.26 1.36 -11.52
CA GLY A 138 -7.25 0.21 -10.60
C GLY A 138 -8.50 0.17 -9.71
N SER A 139 -8.91 1.31 -9.17
CA SER A 139 -10.12 1.41 -8.33
C SER A 139 -11.42 1.16 -9.12
N LEU A 140 -11.49 1.61 -10.38
CA LEU A 140 -12.62 1.35 -11.27
C LEU A 140 -12.66 -0.11 -11.73
N ALA A 141 -11.52 -0.68 -12.10
CA ALA A 141 -11.40 -2.08 -12.46
C ALA A 141 -11.77 -3.00 -11.29
N PHE A 142 -11.40 -2.61 -10.06
CA PHE A 142 -11.86 -3.26 -8.84
C PHE A 142 -13.39 -3.25 -8.74
N LEU A 143 -14.01 -2.07 -8.88
CA LEU A 143 -15.46 -1.92 -8.80
C LEU A 143 -16.19 -2.78 -9.83
N ILE A 144 -15.68 -2.86 -11.06
CA ILE A 144 -16.31 -3.63 -12.14
C ILE A 144 -16.12 -5.14 -11.96
N LEU A 145 -14.96 -5.58 -11.47
CA LEU A 145 -14.65 -7.01 -11.33
C LEU A 145 -15.18 -7.62 -10.04
N HIS A 146 -15.57 -6.80 -9.05
CA HIS A 146 -16.04 -7.25 -7.72
C HIS A 146 -17.40 -6.64 -7.30
N SER A 147 -18.14 -6.00 -8.22
CA SER A 147 -19.59 -5.75 -8.08
C SER A 147 -20.41 -6.95 -8.56
#